data_AF-A0A926VAF1-F1
#
_entry.id   AF-A0A926VAF1-F1
#
_cell.length_a   1.000
_cell.length_b   1.000
_cell.length_c   1.000
_cell.angle_alpha   90.00
_cell.angle_beta   90.00
_cell.angle_gamma   90.00
#
_symmetry.space_group_name_H-M   'P 1'
#
loop_
_entity.id
_entity.type
_entity.pdbx_description
1 polymer ?
#
loop_
_entity_poly.entity_id
_entity_poly.type
_entity_poly.pdbx_seq_one_letter_code
_entity_poly.pdbx_strand_id
1 'polypeptide(L)'
;MKTLTTPVSVCKYCQYYKPLGRRGGSCEMLGVSVQGGWKGCHLGIPQFMKKCDIYQNAVENSNLIHKNSQAQVEELSELQIKSYDTADLVVS
;
A
#
# COMPACT_ATOMS: atom_id res chain seq x y z
N MET A 1 -9.13 -1.75 -5.56
CA MET A 1 -7.87 -1.39 -4.87
C MET A 1 -7.71 0.11 -4.98
N LYS A 2 -7.69 0.83 -3.86
CA LYS A 2 -7.45 2.27 -3.88
C LYS A 2 -5.95 2.46 -3.74
N THR A 3 -5.24 2.53 -4.87
CA THR A 3 -3.85 2.99 -4.87
C THR A 3 -3.86 4.44 -4.38
N LEU A 4 -3.36 4.67 -3.17
CA LEU A 4 -3.15 6.01 -2.63
C LEU A 4 -1.94 6.60 -3.35
N THR A 5 -2.12 6.99 -4.62
CA THR A 5 -1.11 7.71 -5.38
C THR A 5 -0.98 9.10 -4.78
N THR A 6 0.08 9.33 -4.02
CA THR A 6 0.39 10.67 -3.55
C THR A 6 0.66 11.56 -4.78
N PRO A 7 -0.10 12.66 -4.95
CA PRO A 7 0.05 13.49 -6.12
C PRO A 7 1.44 14.15 -6.11
N VAL A 8 2.10 14.12 -7.25
CA VAL A 8 3.41 14.78 -7.42
C VAL A 8 3.24 16.29 -7.24
N SER A 9 3.96 16.87 -6.28
CA SER A 9 3.84 18.30 -5.97
C SER A 9 4.34 19.20 -7.10
N VAL A 10 5.49 18.87 -7.70
CA VAL A 10 6.07 19.62 -8.83
C VAL A 10 6.66 18.69 -9.91
N CYS A 11 6.66 19.14 -11.16
CA CYS A 11 7.09 18.37 -12.32
C CYS A 11 8.45 17.69 -12.12
N LYS A 12 9.45 18.36 -11.54
CA LYS A 12 10.79 17.77 -11.34
C LYS A 12 10.82 16.50 -10.47
N TYR A 13 9.78 16.24 -9.68
CA TYR A 13 9.66 15.03 -8.85
C TYR A 13 8.86 13.90 -9.53
N CYS A 14 8.30 14.17 -10.72
CA CYS A 14 7.61 13.19 -11.54
C CYS A 14 8.63 12.27 -12.24
N GLN A 15 8.35 10.97 -12.32
CA GLN A 15 9.19 10.01 -13.05
C GLN A 15 9.23 10.28 -14.56
N TYR A 16 8.18 10.93 -15.08
CA TYR A 16 8.07 11.30 -16.50
C TYR A 16 8.71 12.65 -16.83
N TYR A 17 9.31 13.33 -15.85
CA TYR A 17 10.00 14.59 -16.12
C TYR A 17 11.41 14.32 -16.62
N LYS A 18 11.70 14.80 -17.83
CA LYS A 18 13.04 14.77 -18.41
C LYS A 18 13.63 16.17 -18.38
N PRO A 19 14.75 16.43 -17.68
CA PRO A 19 15.39 17.73 -17.70
C PRO A 19 15.93 18.06 -19.09
N LEU A 20 15.68 19.29 -19.56
CA LEU A 20 16.17 19.85 -20.81
C LEU A 20 16.87 21.18 -20.50
N GLY A 21 18.20 21.15 -20.44
CA GLY A 21 19.02 22.31 -20.08
C GLY A 21 18.85 22.74 -18.62
N ARG A 22 19.13 24.02 -18.32
CA ARG A 22 19.13 24.53 -16.94
C ARG A 22 17.77 24.96 -16.39
N ARG A 23 16.79 25.26 -17.25
CA ARG A 23 15.55 25.96 -16.83
C ARG A 23 14.27 25.18 -17.09
N GLY A 24 14.34 24.04 -17.78
CA GLY A 24 13.15 23.35 -18.22
C GLY A 24 13.35 21.86 -18.36
N GLY A 25 12.31 21.24 -18.88
CA GLY A 25 12.26 19.84 -19.19
C GLY A 25 11.09 19.56 -20.12
N SER A 26 10.88 18.27 -20.36
CA SER A 26 9.68 17.77 -21.00
C SER A 26 8.98 16.79 -20.06
N CYS A 27 7.66 16.72 -20.17
CA CYS A 27 6.88 15.65 -19.61
C CYS A 27 6.72 14.57 -20.68
N GLU A 28 7.39 13.43 -20.51
CA GLU A 28 7.34 12.34 -21.49
C GLU A 28 5.93 11.72 -21.61
N MET A 29 5.16 11.73 -20.52
CA MET A 29 3.77 11.21 -20.50
C MET A 29 2.79 12.10 -21.29
N LEU A 30 3.02 13.42 -21.32
CA LEU A 30 2.16 14.38 -22.02
C LEU A 30 2.73 14.82 -23.38
N GLY A 31 4.02 14.56 -23.64
CA GLY A 31 4.70 14.99 -24.86
C GLY A 31 4.93 16.50 -24.96
N VAL A 32 4.90 17.24 -23.84
CA VAL A 32 5.00 18.72 -23.82
C VAL A 32 6.18 19.22 -23.00
N SER A 33 6.66 20.41 -23.33
CA SER A 33 7.66 21.13 -22.52
C SER A 33 7.04 21.62 -21.21
N VAL A 34 7.79 21.47 -20.12
CA VAL A 34 7.38 21.89 -18.77
C VAL A 34 8.56 22.53 -18.03
N GLN A 35 8.28 23.31 -16.98
CA GLN A 35 9.33 23.74 -16.06
C GLN A 35 9.35 22.84 -14.82
N GLY A 36 10.54 22.57 -14.28
CA GLY A 36 10.68 21.70 -13.12
C GLY A 36 9.93 22.21 -11.87
N GLY A 37 9.68 23.51 -11.76
CA GLY A 37 8.94 24.14 -10.66
C GLY A 37 7.42 24.21 -10.85
N TRP A 38 6.88 23.79 -12.00
CA TRP A 38 5.42 23.77 -12.21
C TRP A 38 4.76 22.68 -11.38
N LYS A 39 3.48 22.90 -11.04
CA LYS A 39 2.65 21.89 -10.35
C LYS A 39 2.64 20.59 -11.17
N GLY A 40 2.82 19.46 -10.49
CA GLY A 40 2.74 18.14 -11.14
C GLY A 40 1.36 17.92 -11.78
N CYS A 41 1.33 17.23 -12.93
CA CYS A 41 0.08 16.89 -13.59
C CYS A 41 -0.64 15.77 -12.83
N HIS A 42 -1.94 15.60 -13.11
CA HIS A 42 -2.79 14.55 -12.51
C HIS A 42 -2.34 13.13 -12.85
N LEU A 43 -1.53 12.96 -13.90
CA LEU A 43 -0.91 11.70 -14.31
C LEU A 43 0.49 11.50 -13.72
N GLY A 44 0.95 12.44 -12.89
CA GLY A 44 2.29 12.43 -12.32
C GLY A 44 2.49 11.27 -11.36
N ILE A 45 3.58 10.54 -11.55
CA ILE A 45 4.01 9.46 -10.66
C ILE A 45 5.31 9.89 -9.96
N PRO A 46 5.40 9.83 -8.62
CA PRO A 46 6.64 10.14 -7.90
C PRO A 46 7.80 9.25 -8.35
N GLN A 47 8.99 9.84 -8.57
CA GLN A 47 10.20 9.09 -8.98
C GLN A 47 10.53 7.89 -8.06
N PHE A 48 10.19 7.99 -6.78
CA PHE A 48 10.48 6.95 -5.78
C PHE A 48 9.28 6.06 -5.42
N MET A 49 8.20 6.06 -6.22
CA MET A 49 6.96 5.31 -5.93
C MET A 49 7.20 3.81 -5.68
N LYS A 50 8.18 3.20 -6.36
CA LYS A 50 8.51 1.76 -6.22
C LYS A 50 8.84 1.32 -4.79
N LYS A 51 9.21 2.23 -3.88
CA LYS A 51 9.55 1.86 -2.49
C LYS A 51 8.33 1.89 -1.56
N CYS A 52 7.35 2.76 -1.82
CA CYS A 52 6.21 2.95 -0.91
C CYS A 52 5.18 1.81 -1.00
N ASP A 53 4.93 1.27 -2.20
CA ASP A 53 4.00 0.14 -2.37
C ASP A 53 4.52 -1.13 -1.68
N ILE A 54 5.84 -1.34 -1.67
CA ILE A 54 6.48 -2.45 -0.95
C ILE A 54 6.23 -2.32 0.57
N TYR A 55 6.36 -1.12 1.12
CA TYR A 55 6.09 -0.89 2.55
C TYR A 55 4.61 -1.04 2.90
N GLN A 56 3.69 -0.51 2.07
CA GLN A 56 2.25 -0.66 2.33
C GLN A 56 1.81 -2.12 2.27
N ASN A 57 2.26 -2.86 1.25
CA ASN A 57 1.99 -4.29 1.14
C ASN A 57 2.61 -5.08 2.32
N ALA A 58 3.83 -4.72 2.76
CA ALA A 58 4.44 -5.37 3.92
C ALA A 58 3.64 -5.12 5.21
N VAL A 59 3.08 -3.91 5.39
CA VAL A 59 2.24 -3.55 6.55
C VAL A 59 0.86 -4.21 6.48
N GLU A 60 0.22 -4.27 5.31
CA GLU A 60 -1.04 -5.00 5.14
C GLU A 60 -0.84 -6.49 5.40
N ASN A 61 0.24 -7.08 4.89
CA ASN A 61 0.56 -8.50 5.11
C ASN A 61 0.82 -8.80 6.59
N SER A 62 1.55 -7.95 7.33
CA SER A 62 1.76 -8.16 8.77
C SER A 62 0.47 -8.07 9.58
N ASN A 63 -0.43 -7.15 9.22
CA ASN A 63 -1.74 -7.00 9.86
C ASN A 63 -2.66 -8.20 9.59
N LEU A 64 -2.62 -8.79 8.40
CA LEU A 64 -3.39 -9.99 8.07
C LEU A 64 -2.89 -11.22 8.84
N ILE A 65 -1.57 -11.38 8.98
CA ILE A 65 -0.98 -12.45 9.79
C ILE A 65 -1.45 -12.34 11.25
N HIS A 66 -1.38 -11.15 11.84
CA HIS A 66 -1.82 -10.93 13.22
C HIS A 66 -3.30 -11.27 13.45
N LYS A 67 -4.18 -10.84 12.54
CA LYS A 67 -5.63 -11.13 12.61
C LYS A 67 -5.92 -12.63 12.48
N ASN A 68 -5.25 -13.32 11.56
CA ASN A 68 -5.44 -14.75 11.37
C ASN A 68 -4.95 -15.57 12.57
N SER A 69 -3.84 -15.17 13.20
CA SER A 69 -3.35 -15.82 14.42
C SER A 69 -4.33 -15.64 15.59
N GLN A 70 -4.95 -14.47 15.74
CA GLN A 70 -5.96 -14.25 16.78
C GLN A 70 -7.23 -15.08 16.53
N ALA A 71 -7.73 -15.10 15.29
CA ALA A 71 -8.91 -15.88 14.93
C ALA A 71 -8.73 -17.39 15.18
N GLN A 72 -7.54 -17.95 14.88
CA GLN A 72 -7.24 -19.36 15.16
C GLN A 72 -7.19 -19.69 16.65
N VAL A 73 -6.67 -18.79 17.48
CA VAL A 73 -6.63 -19.01 18.94
C VAL A 73 -8.03 -18.98 19.54
N GLU A 74 -8.89 -18.10 19.04
CA GLU A 74 -10.28 -18.01 19.48
C GLU A 74 -11.08 -19.26 19.08
N GLU A 75 -10.93 -19.72 17.84
CA GLU A 75 -11.54 -20.96 17.35
C GLU A 75 -11.08 -22.21 18.12
N LEU A 76 -9.77 -22.30 18.42
CA LEU A 76 -9.23 -23.39 19.25
C LEU A 76 -9.74 -23.32 20.69
N SER A 77 -9.91 -22.12 21.26
CA SER A 77 -10.45 -21.96 22.60
C SER A 77 -11.92 -22.38 22.68
N GLU A 78 -12.74 -22.06 21.68
CA GLU A 78 -14.13 -22.48 21.61
C GLU A 78 -14.29 -23.99 21.41
N LEU A 79 -13.43 -24.61 20.62
CA LEU A 79 -13.42 -26.06 20.44
C LEU A 79 -13.01 -26.78 21.72
N GLN A 80 -12.03 -26.24 22.43
CA GLN A 80 -11.62 -26.73 23.75
C GLN A 80 -12.71 -26.51 24.80
N ILE A 81 -13.54 -25.47 24.61
CA ILE A 81 -14.71 -25.22 25.45
C ILE A 81 -15.81 -26.27 25.23
N LYS A 82 -16.17 -26.50 23.96
CA LYS A 82 -17.23 -27.46 23.61
C LYS A 82 -16.85 -28.90 23.95
N SER A 83 -15.55 -29.23 23.93
CA SER A 83 -15.10 -30.59 24.28
C SER A 83 -15.28 -30.91 25.76
N TYR A 84 -15.11 -29.94 26.67
CA TYR A 84 -15.35 -30.16 28.10
C TYR A 84 -16.84 -30.35 28.39
N ASP A 85 -17.72 -29.56 27.77
CA ASP A 85 -19.17 -29.66 28.00
C ASP A 85 -19.72 -31.00 27.51
N THR A 86 -19.18 -31.53 26.41
CA THR A 86 -19.57 -32.85 25.91
C THR A 86 -19.09 -34.01 26.79
N ALA A 87 -17.97 -33.84 27.51
CA ALA A 87 -17.44 -34.90 28.38
C ALA A 87 -18.29 -35.09 29.65
N ASP A 88 -18.90 -34.02 30.17
CA ASP A 88 -19.76 -34.07 31.35
C ASP A 88 -21.16 -34.67 31.08
N LEU A 89 -21.63 -34.67 29.82
CA LEU A 89 -22.91 -35.28 29.43
C LEU A 89 -22.84 -36.81 29.20
N VAL A 90 -21.64 -37.40 29.10
CA VAL A 90 -21.44 -38.83 28.82
C VAL A 90 -21.36 -39.67 30.12
N VAL A 91 -21.40 -39.04 31.29
CA VAL A 91 -21.23 -39.70 32.61
C VAL A 91 -22.57 -39.92 33.37
N SER A 92 -23.74 -39.69 32.76
CA SER A 92 -25.05 -39.95 33.39
C SER A 92 -25.79 -41.17 32.85
#